data_AF-A0A1J5PQ03-F1
#
_entry.id   AF-A0A1J5PQ03-F1
#
_cell.length_a   1.000
_cell.length_b   1.000
_cell.length_c   1.000
_cell.angle_alpha   90.00
_cell.angle_beta   90.00
_cell.angle_gamma   90.00
#
_symmetry.space_group_name_H-M   'P 1'
#
loop_
_entity.id
_entity.type
_entity.pdbx_description
1 polymer ?
#
loop_
_entity_poly.entity_id
_entity_poly.type
_entity_poly.pdbx_seq_one_letter_code
_entity_poly.pdbx_strand_id
1 'polypeptide(L)' 'MGALPYDSATLGTGIGAGFRKSDTALRDKFNKGIKDIRANGTYDKITKKYFSFDIYGG' A
#
# COMPACT_ATOMS: atom_id res chain seq x y z
N MET A 1 -5.35 1.31 28.72
CA MET A 1 -5.23 0.41 27.55
C MET A 1 -3.86 0.64 26.94
N GLY A 2 -2.91 -0.27 27.18
CA GLY A 2 -1.52 -0.11 26.74
C GLY A 2 -1.38 -0.42 25.26
N ALA A 3 -1.17 0.61 24.43
CA ALA A 3 -0.81 0.40 23.04
C ALA A 3 0.63 -0.13 23.00
N LEU A 4 0.81 -1.34 22.48
CA LEU A 4 2.15 -1.84 22.19
C LEU A 4 2.77 -0.93 21.12
N PRO A 5 4.03 -0.51 21.29
CA PRO A 5 4.72 0.27 20.27
C PRO A 5 4.80 -0.53 18.97
N TYR A 6 4.65 0.16 17.83
CA TYR A 6 4.74 -0.45 16.52
C TYR A 6 6.15 -0.97 16.26
N ASP A 7 6.31 -2.30 16.15
CA ASP A 7 7.59 -2.93 15.82
C ASP A 7 7.84 -2.90 14.31
N SER A 8 8.36 -1.78 13.84
CA SER A 8 8.74 -1.59 12.44
C SER A 8 9.90 -2.50 11.99
N ALA A 9 10.74 -2.98 12.91
CA ALA A 9 11.86 -3.84 12.56
C ALA A 9 11.38 -5.23 12.13
N THR A 10 10.34 -5.73 12.80
CA THR A 10 9.74 -7.03 12.48
C THR A 10 8.62 -6.92 11.44
N LEU A 11 7.77 -5.89 11.52
CA LEU A 11 6.57 -5.76 10.70
C LEU A 11 6.78 -4.97 9.39
N GLY A 12 7.91 -4.27 9.25
CA GLY A 12 8.19 -3.41 8.10
C GLY A 12 7.41 -2.09 8.15
N THR A 13 7.23 -1.45 7.00
CA THR A 13 6.48 -0.19 6.88
C THR A 13 5.46 -0.29 5.75
N GLY A 14 4.23 0.15 6.03
CA GLY A 14 3.15 0.20 5.06
C GLY A 14 2.52 -1.17 4.74
N ILE A 15 1.80 -1.23 3.63
CA ILE A 15 1.07 -2.41 3.15
C ILE A 15 1.57 -2.75 1.74
N GLY A 16 1.84 -4.03 1.47
CA GLY A 16 2.31 -4.53 0.18
C GLY A 16 1.56 -5.76 -0.30
N ALA A 17 1.60 -6.01 -1.61
CA ALA A 17 1.11 -7.25 -2.19
C ALA A 17 2.23 -8.31 -2.22
N GLY A 18 1.93 -9.51 -1.73
CA GLY A 18 2.87 -10.64 -1.74
C GLY A 18 2.94 -11.33 -3.10
N PHE A 19 4.15 -11.64 -3.55
CA PHE A 19 4.42 -12.38 -4.79
C PHE A 19 5.41 -13.51 -4.53
N ARG A 20 5.42 -14.55 -5.37
CA ARG A 20 6.52 -15.51 -5.40
C ARG A 20 7.81 -14.78 -5.80
N LYS A 21 8.94 -15.19 -5.24
CA LYS A 21 10.26 -14.57 -5.52
C LYS A 21 10.64 -14.62 -7.00
N SER A 22 10.19 -15.64 -7.73
CA SER A 22 10.42 -15.81 -9.17
C SER A 22 9.57 -14.88 -10.05
N ASP A 23 8.45 -14.35 -9.54
CA ASP A 23 7.42 -13.71 -10.35
C ASP A 23 7.71 -12.20 -10.52
N THR A 24 8.94 -11.87 -10.91
CA THR A 24 9.44 -10.48 -11.02
C THR A 24 8.65 -9.66 -12.05
N ALA A 25 8.35 -10.25 -13.22
CA ALA A 25 7.59 -9.56 -14.26
C ALA A 25 6.16 -9.20 -13.82
N LEU A 26 5.52 -10.05 -13.01
CA LEU A 26 4.19 -9.76 -12.47
C LEU A 26 4.26 -8.68 -11.40
N ARG A 27 5.21 -8.79 -10.46
CA ARG A 27 5.48 -7.78 -9.44
C ARG A 27 5.69 -6.40 -10.08
N ASP A 28 6.51 -6.32 -11.13
CA ASP A 28 6.87 -5.06 -11.76
C ASP A 28 5.68 -4.43 -12.51
N LYS A 29 4.86 -5.25 -13.19
CA LYS A 29 3.60 -4.80 -13.79
C LYS A 29 2.62 -4.28 -12.73
N PHE A 30 2.52 -4.96 -11.60
CA PHE A 30 1.65 -4.56 -10.50
C PHE A 30 2.11 -3.23 -9.88
N ASN A 31 3.42 -3.08 -9.63
CA ASN A 31 4.02 -1.84 -9.14
C ASN A 31 3.77 -0.67 -10.09
N LYS A 32 3.92 -0.88 -11.40
CA LYS A 32 3.57 0.14 -12.40
C LYS A 32 2.09 0.51 -12.33
N GLY A 33 1.20 -0.47 -12.25
CA GLY A 33 -0.24 -0.24 -12.13
C GLY A 33 -0.59 0.58 -10.89
N ILE A 34 -0.01 0.27 -9.72
CA ILE A 34 -0.20 1.07 -8.50
C ILE A 34 0.24 2.52 -8.72
N LYS A 35 1.42 2.73 -9.33
CA LYS A 35 1.92 4.09 -9.60
C LYS A 35 0.96 4.86 -10.51
N ASP A 36 0.46 4.21 -11.56
CA ASP A 36 -0.45 4.82 -12.52
C ASP A 36 -1.79 5.22 -11.86
N ILE A 37 -2.40 4.34 -11.03
CA ILE A 37 -3.68 4.65 -10.36
C ILE A 37 -3.55 5.73 -9.28
N ARG A 38 -2.37 5.86 -8.67
CA ARG A 38 -2.09 6.96 -7.72
C ARG A 38 -1.92 8.28 -8.47
N ALA A 39 -1.17 8.28 -9.56
CA ALA A 39 -0.95 9.48 -10.38
C ALA A 39 -2.24 10.02 -11.02
N ASN A 40 -3.18 9.14 -11.40
CA ASN A 40 -4.44 9.54 -12.03
C ASN A 40 -5.61 9.74 -11.05
N GLY A 41 -5.37 9.64 -9.74
CA GLY A 41 -6.39 9.85 -8.69
C GLY A 41 -7.43 8.73 -8.55
N THR A 42 -7.30 7.61 -9.28
CA THR A 42 -8.18 6.45 -9.11
C THR A 42 -8.01 5.83 -7.72
N TYR A 43 -6.79 5.82 -7.20
CA TYR A 43 -6.51 5.36 -5.84
C TYR A 43 -7.37 6.12 -4.81
N ASP A 44 -7.33 7.45 -4.86
CA ASP A 44 -8.08 8.31 -3.92
C ASP A 44 -9.59 8.10 -4.04
N LYS A 45 -10.09 7.92 -5.27
CA LYS A 45 -11.51 7.61 -5.51
C LYS A 45 -11.95 6.29 -4.87
N ILE A 46 -11.07 5.28 -4.85
CA ILE A 46 -11.34 4.00 -4.19
C ILE A 46 -11.27 4.18 -2.68
N THR A 47 -10.20 4.78 -2.17
CA THR A 47 -9.95 4.95 -0.72
C THR A 47 -11.03 5.75 -0.02
N LYS A 48 -11.53 6.82 -0.64
CA LYS A 48 -12.61 7.68 -0.10
C LYS A 48 -13.93 6.96 0.15
N LYS A 49 -14.14 5.77 -0.44
CA LYS A 49 -15.33 4.94 -0.16
C LYS A 49 -15.26 4.25 1.19
N TYR A 50 -14.06 4.04 1.72
CA TYR A 50 -13.81 3.22 2.91
C TYR A 50 -13.24 4.03 4.08
N PHE A 51 -12.49 5.09 3.78
CA PHE A 51 -11.80 5.90 4.79
C PHE A 51 -12.19 7.37 4.64
N SER A 52 -12.48 8.02 5.77
CA SER A 52 -12.76 9.46 5.87
C SER A 52 -11.49 10.32 6.05
N PHE A 53 -10.32 9.68 6.09
CA PHE A 53 -9.01 10.30 6.27
C PHE A 53 -8.01 9.70 5.27
N ASP A 54 -6.89 10.41 5.03
CA ASP A 54 -5.82 9.88 4.19
C ASP A 54 -5.05 8.80 4.95
N ILE A 55 -5.14 7.57 4.46
CA ILE A 55 -4.45 6.40 5.04
C ILE A 55 -2.95 6.39 4.76
N TYR A 56 -2.46 7.26 3.87
CA TYR A 56 -1.04 7.42 3.57
C TYR A 56 -0.44 8.74 4.06
N GLY A 57 -1.20 9.55 4.80
CA GLY A 57 -0.68 10.64 5.62
C GLY A 57 0.22 11.62 4.87
N GLY A 58 -0.34 12.32 3.90
CA GLY A 58 0.21 13.62 3.47
C GLY A 58 0.17 14.67 4.58
#